data_AF-A0AA40HA77-F1
#
_entry.id   AF-A0AA40HA77-F1
#
_cell.length_a   1.000
_cell.length_b   1.000
_cell.length_c   1.000
_cell.angle_alpha   90.00
_cell.angle_beta   90.00
_cell.angle_gamma   90.00
#
_symmetry.space_group_name_H-M   'P 1'
#
loop_
_entity.id
_entity.type
_entity.pdbx_description
1 polymer ?
#
loop_
_entity_poly.entity_id
_entity_poly.type
_entity_poly.pdbx_seq_one_letter_code
_entity_poly.pdbx_strand_id
1 'polypeptide(L)'
;MLLQNLTVQAESPFGVGTLTHLLLSGSPEDRVACALTLPFICRKPSLWRRLLLDQGDLQLLLSALTRPAPHPLFLFFAADSLSCLQGLVSPTVSPALPPATPLDPDPPSHCHYEPLLGLDPIPAPDLHFLLDSGLRLPAQRAASSTASPFFRALLAGSFAEAQMDLVPLRGLSPSAAWPILHHLHGCRGCGATLRPIPPPGQPLLGSEAEEALEAAGRFLLPGLEEELEEAVGRIHLGSQGGPESVGEVFRLGRPWLAAHCARWTLGPGQCPRKRALALVGLVEAAGEEAGP
;
A
#
# COMPACT_ATOMS: atom_id res chain seq x y z
N MET A 1 -8.39 -25.43 30.20
CA MET A 1 -9.49 -25.25 31.17
C MET A 1 -9.70 -23.79 31.58
N LEU A 2 -8.69 -23.07 32.08
CA LEU A 2 -8.86 -21.69 32.58
C LEU A 2 -9.49 -20.72 31.56
N LEU A 3 -8.90 -20.60 30.36
CA LEU A 3 -9.43 -19.70 29.32
C LEU A 3 -10.86 -20.05 28.90
N GLN A 4 -11.20 -21.34 28.88
CA GLN A 4 -12.53 -21.80 28.52
C GLN A 4 -13.57 -21.41 29.58
N ASN A 5 -13.21 -21.51 30.86
CA ASN A 5 -14.06 -21.04 31.96
C ASN A 5 -14.23 -19.51 31.90
N LEU A 6 -13.15 -18.77 31.64
CA LEU A 6 -13.22 -17.32 31.46
C LEU A 6 -14.10 -16.94 30.28
N THR A 7 -14.03 -17.65 29.15
CA THR A 7 -14.92 -17.43 28.01
C THR A 7 -16.38 -17.67 28.37
N VAL A 8 -16.68 -18.77 29.06
CA VAL A 8 -18.07 -19.07 29.49
C VAL A 8 -18.61 -17.96 30.40
N GLN A 9 -17.79 -17.44 31.31
CA GLN A 9 -18.19 -16.35 32.20
C GLN A 9 -18.34 -15.02 31.45
N ALA A 10 -17.38 -14.66 30.58
CA ALA A 10 -17.42 -13.44 29.78
C ALA A 10 -18.61 -13.40 28.82
N GLU A 11 -19.00 -14.54 28.26
CA GLU A 11 -20.12 -14.65 27.34
C GLU A 11 -21.49 -14.89 28.02
N SER A 12 -21.52 -14.99 29.35
CA SER A 12 -22.76 -15.04 30.11
C SER A 12 -23.51 -13.70 30.03
N PRO A 13 -24.83 -13.65 30.28
CA PRO A 13 -25.57 -12.38 30.30
C PRO A 13 -24.98 -11.36 31.28
N PHE A 14 -24.51 -11.82 32.44
CA PHE A 14 -23.83 -10.98 33.42
C PHE A 14 -22.48 -10.48 32.90
N GLY A 15 -21.63 -11.37 32.38
CA GLY A 15 -20.31 -11.01 31.84
C GLY A 15 -20.41 -10.01 30.68
N VAL A 16 -21.34 -10.24 29.76
CA VAL A 16 -21.66 -9.31 28.68
C VAL A 16 -22.09 -7.95 29.21
N GLY A 17 -22.95 -7.91 30.24
CA GLY A 17 -23.37 -6.67 30.89
C GLY A 17 -22.20 -5.90 31.49
N THR A 18 -21.30 -6.59 32.20
CA THR A 18 -20.10 -6.01 32.79
C THR A 18 -19.14 -5.48 31.72
N LEU A 19 -18.88 -6.24 30.66
CA LEU A 19 -18.03 -5.80 29.53
C LEU A 19 -18.62 -4.58 28.83
N THR A 20 -19.93 -4.56 28.61
CA THR A 20 -20.63 -3.40 28.01
C THR A 20 -20.53 -2.18 28.92
N HIS A 21 -20.74 -2.34 30.22
CA HIS A 21 -20.61 -1.25 31.18
C HIS A 21 -19.17 -0.71 31.24
N LEU A 22 -18.16 -1.58 31.20
CA LEU A 22 -16.75 -1.16 31.15
C LEU A 22 -16.43 -0.38 29.88
N LEU A 23 -16.93 -0.82 28.73
CA LEU A 23 -16.73 -0.12 27.45
C LEU A 23 -17.45 1.22 27.36
N LEU A 24 -18.63 1.37 27.97
CA LEU A 24 -19.41 2.62 27.90
C LEU A 24 -19.05 3.62 29.00
N SER A 25 -18.83 3.14 30.22
CA SER A 25 -18.73 3.97 31.44
C SER A 25 -17.37 3.87 32.12
N GLY A 26 -16.46 3.02 31.63
CA GLY A 26 -15.12 2.87 32.18
C GLY A 26 -14.21 4.06 31.86
N SER A 27 -13.08 4.11 32.56
CA SER A 27 -12.00 5.06 32.24
C SER A 27 -11.46 4.78 30.82
N PRO A 28 -10.85 5.77 30.13
CA PRO A 28 -10.30 5.53 28.79
C PRO A 28 -9.26 4.39 28.75
N GLU A 29 -8.51 4.19 29.84
CA GLU A 29 -7.55 3.10 29.98
C GLU A 29 -8.25 1.74 30.11
N ASP A 30 -9.28 1.66 30.94
CA ASP A 30 -10.08 0.44 31.12
C ASP A 30 -10.80 0.05 29.82
N ARG A 31 -11.33 1.03 29.09
CA ARG A 31 -11.99 0.82 27.80
C ARG A 31 -11.02 0.24 26.77
N VAL A 32 -9.82 0.80 26.67
CA VAL A 32 -8.77 0.30 25.77
C VAL A 32 -8.31 -1.11 26.19
N ALA A 33 -8.08 -1.35 27.48
CA ALA A 33 -7.71 -2.67 27.98
C ALA A 33 -8.81 -3.72 27.74
N CYS A 34 -10.07 -3.34 27.92
CA CYS A 34 -11.23 -4.17 27.61
C CYS A 34 -11.29 -4.47 26.10
N ALA A 35 -11.14 -3.45 25.25
CA ALA A 35 -11.14 -3.61 23.80
C ALA A 35 -10.03 -4.54 23.30
N LEU A 36 -8.82 -4.40 23.86
CA LEU A 36 -7.67 -5.26 23.56
C LEU A 36 -7.90 -6.72 23.96
N THR A 37 -8.50 -6.96 25.12
CA THR A 37 -8.64 -8.29 25.71
C THR A 37 -9.82 -9.08 25.17
N LEU A 38 -10.86 -8.39 24.68
CA LEU A 38 -12.11 -8.99 24.18
C LEU A 38 -11.91 -10.11 23.14
N PRO A 39 -11.00 -9.99 22.17
CA PRO A 39 -10.74 -11.07 21.19
C PRO A 39 -10.11 -12.34 21.78
N PHE A 40 -9.53 -12.26 22.98
CA PHE A 40 -8.90 -13.41 23.65
C PHE A 40 -9.85 -14.09 24.64
N ILE A 41 -10.80 -13.35 25.22
CA ILE A 41 -11.73 -13.88 26.23
C ILE A 41 -13.08 -14.29 25.65
N CYS A 42 -13.61 -13.58 24.66
CA CYS A 42 -14.85 -13.93 23.97
C CYS A 42 -14.52 -14.61 22.65
N ARG A 43 -15.31 -15.60 22.23
CA ARG A 43 -15.13 -16.30 20.94
C ARG A 43 -16.27 -16.04 19.96
N LYS A 44 -17.38 -15.43 20.42
CA LYS A 44 -18.55 -15.12 19.59
C LYS A 44 -18.33 -13.86 18.72
N PRO A 45 -18.30 -13.99 17.38
CA PRO A 45 -18.16 -12.85 16.47
C PRO A 45 -19.26 -11.78 16.58
N SER A 46 -20.48 -12.20 16.95
CA SER A 46 -21.61 -11.31 17.15
C SER A 46 -21.41 -10.39 18.36
N LEU A 47 -20.74 -10.88 19.41
CA LEU A 47 -20.41 -10.06 20.58
C LEU A 47 -19.34 -9.04 20.22
N TRP A 48 -18.32 -9.44 19.46
CA TRP A 48 -17.26 -8.54 19.00
C TRP A 48 -17.81 -7.42 18.12
N ARG A 49 -18.68 -7.72 17.14
CA ARG A 49 -19.36 -6.69 16.34
C ARG A 49 -20.12 -5.69 17.20
N ARG A 50 -20.97 -6.20 18.09
CA ARG A 50 -21.81 -5.35 18.95
C ARG A 50 -21.00 -4.49 19.92
N LEU A 51 -19.94 -5.05 20.51
CA LEU A 51 -19.17 -4.38 21.56
C LEU A 51 -18.04 -3.51 21.01
N LEU A 52 -17.42 -3.86 19.88
CA LEU A 52 -16.24 -3.14 19.37
C LEU A 52 -16.54 -2.28 18.14
N LEU A 53 -17.43 -2.74 17.26
CA LEU A 53 -17.74 -2.05 16.00
C LEU A 53 -18.93 -1.11 16.17
N ASP A 54 -20.05 -1.60 16.68
CA ASP A 54 -21.29 -0.81 16.77
C ASP A 54 -21.21 0.29 17.84
N GLN A 55 -20.39 0.10 18.89
CA GLN A 55 -20.20 1.07 19.97
C GLN A 55 -19.01 2.02 19.77
N GLY A 56 -18.24 1.85 18.68
CA GLY A 56 -17.11 2.72 18.33
C GLY A 56 -15.84 2.50 19.15
N ASP A 57 -15.77 1.46 20.00
CA ASP A 57 -14.58 1.20 20.84
C ASP A 57 -13.35 0.76 20.03
N LEU A 58 -13.52 0.27 18.79
CA LEU A 58 -12.40 0.08 17.87
C LEU A 58 -11.73 1.42 17.52
N GLN A 59 -12.49 2.49 17.35
CA GLN A 59 -11.90 3.82 17.10
C GLN A 59 -11.11 4.29 18.32
N LEU A 60 -11.61 4.01 19.53
CA LEU A 60 -10.87 4.30 20.75
C LEU A 60 -9.54 3.53 20.80
N LEU A 61 -9.55 2.24 20.45
CA LEU A 61 -8.34 1.44 20.36
C LEU A 61 -7.35 2.02 19.34
N LEU A 62 -7.81 2.35 18.12
CA LEU A 62 -6.97 2.95 17.08
C LEU A 62 -6.41 4.32 17.52
N SER A 63 -7.21 5.14 18.19
CA SER A 63 -6.76 6.43 18.77
C SER A 63 -5.79 6.26 19.94
N ALA A 64 -5.76 5.09 20.58
CA ALA A 64 -4.77 4.77 21.60
C ALA A 64 -3.42 4.38 20.99
N LEU A 65 -3.40 3.89 19.74
CA LEU A 65 -2.16 3.58 19.03
C LEU A 65 -1.38 4.82 18.64
N THR A 66 -2.06 5.93 18.34
CA THR A 66 -1.42 7.19 17.94
C THR A 66 -0.90 8.01 19.11
N ARG A 67 -1.17 7.58 20.36
CA ARG A 67 -0.63 8.20 21.57
C ARG A 67 0.67 7.52 21.99
N PRO A 68 1.58 8.22 22.70
CA PRO A 68 2.77 7.59 23.25
C PRO A 68 2.37 6.37 24.09
N ALA A 69 2.85 5.20 23.69
CA ALA A 69 2.42 3.94 24.27
C ALA A 69 2.79 3.89 25.76
N PRO A 70 1.86 3.57 26.67
CA PRO A 70 2.11 3.57 28.11
C PRO A 70 3.06 2.44 28.54
N HIS A 71 3.19 1.38 27.73
CA HIS A 71 4.07 0.24 28.00
C HIS A 71 4.57 -0.41 26.69
N PRO A 72 5.82 -0.92 26.62
CA PRO A 72 6.37 -1.55 25.41
C PRO A 72 5.55 -2.72 24.83
N LEU A 73 4.76 -3.38 25.68
CA LEU A 73 3.92 -4.52 25.29
C LEU A 73 2.56 -4.12 24.70
N PHE A 74 2.16 -2.85 24.81
CA PHE A 74 0.85 -2.40 24.34
C PHE A 74 0.64 -2.69 22.85
N LEU A 75 1.61 -2.33 22.01
CA LEU A 75 1.56 -2.56 20.56
C LEU A 75 1.58 -4.05 20.19
N PHE A 76 2.22 -4.88 21.01
CA PHE A 76 2.20 -6.33 20.83
C PHE A 76 0.77 -6.89 21.01
N PHE A 77 0.13 -6.54 22.12
CA PHE A 77 -1.25 -6.98 22.38
C PHE A 77 -2.24 -6.36 21.39
N ALA A 78 -2.02 -5.11 20.98
CA ALA A 78 -2.86 -4.45 19.99
C ALA A 78 -2.76 -5.11 18.61
N ALA A 79 -1.55 -5.42 18.13
CA ALA A 79 -1.36 -6.09 16.85
C ALA A 79 -2.06 -7.47 16.82
N ASP A 80 -1.93 -8.24 17.90
CA ASP A 80 -2.58 -9.54 18.02
C ASP A 80 -4.11 -9.42 18.08
N SER A 81 -4.62 -8.48 18.88
CA SER A 81 -6.05 -8.21 19.03
C SER A 81 -6.68 -7.79 17.69
N LEU A 82 -6.05 -6.85 16.98
CA LEU A 82 -6.50 -6.38 15.67
C LEU A 82 -6.48 -7.49 14.60
N SER A 83 -5.49 -8.38 14.63
CA SER A 83 -5.41 -9.51 13.71
C SER A 83 -6.52 -10.54 13.98
N CYS A 84 -6.86 -10.80 15.26
CA CYS A 84 -8.02 -11.60 15.61
C CYS A 84 -9.33 -10.96 15.09
N LEU A 85 -9.45 -9.63 15.15
CA LEU A 85 -10.60 -8.90 14.61
C LEU A 85 -10.64 -8.91 13.07
N GLN A 86 -9.49 -8.87 12.39
CA GLN A 86 -9.44 -8.94 10.92
C GLN A 86 -10.07 -10.23 10.39
N GLY A 87 -9.84 -11.36 11.09
CA GLY A 87 -10.45 -12.66 10.75
C GLY A 87 -11.99 -12.67 10.79
N LEU A 88 -12.62 -11.64 11.35
CA LEU A 88 -14.08 -11.50 11.43
C LEU A 88 -14.67 -10.63 10.34
N VAL A 89 -13.96 -9.55 10.00
CA VAL A 89 -14.38 -8.57 8.99
C VAL A 89 -14.17 -9.15 7.59
N SER A 90 -13.21 -10.06 7.47
CA SER A 90 -12.96 -10.86 6.27
C SER A 90 -13.38 -12.32 6.51
N PRO A 91 -14.68 -12.68 6.51
CA PRO A 91 -15.08 -14.08 6.46
C PRO A 91 -14.73 -14.60 5.07
N THR A 92 -13.52 -15.13 4.91
CA THR A 92 -13.03 -15.90 3.75
C THR A 92 -13.79 -15.63 2.44
N VAL A 93 -13.76 -14.40 1.95
CA VAL A 93 -13.45 -14.24 0.54
C VAL A 93 -11.94 -14.24 0.56
N SER A 94 -11.36 -15.44 0.48
CA SER A 94 -10.16 -15.55 -0.33
C SER A 94 -10.53 -14.84 -1.64
N PRO A 95 -9.97 -13.68 -2.01
CA PRO A 95 -9.35 -13.75 -3.32
C PRO A 95 -8.44 -14.95 -3.12
N ALA A 96 -8.71 -16.06 -3.83
CA ALA A 96 -7.71 -17.09 -3.90
C ALA A 96 -6.40 -16.33 -3.98
N LEU A 97 -5.49 -16.55 -3.01
CA LEU A 97 -4.10 -16.28 -3.29
C LEU A 97 -3.99 -16.88 -4.70
N PRO A 98 -3.79 -16.08 -5.78
CA PRO A 98 -3.55 -16.71 -7.06
C PRO A 98 -2.49 -17.73 -6.69
N PRO A 99 -2.73 -19.02 -6.99
CA PRO A 99 -1.83 -20.06 -6.53
C PRO A 99 -0.42 -19.51 -6.72
N ALA A 100 0.49 -19.84 -5.82
CA ALA A 100 1.86 -19.88 -6.26
C ALA A 100 1.94 -20.98 -7.34
N THR A 101 1.27 -20.79 -8.48
CA THR A 101 1.85 -21.05 -9.76
C THR A 101 3.24 -20.45 -9.62
N PRO A 102 4.29 -21.27 -9.72
CA PRO A 102 5.46 -20.74 -10.40
C PRO A 102 4.86 -20.06 -11.61
N LEU A 103 4.93 -18.73 -11.67
CA LEU A 103 4.94 -18.11 -12.97
C LEU A 103 6.19 -18.74 -13.59
N ASP A 104 6.00 -19.88 -14.24
CA ASP A 104 6.57 -20.03 -15.58
C ASP A 104 6.33 -18.66 -16.19
N PRO A 105 7.38 -17.89 -16.47
CA PRO A 105 7.22 -16.55 -16.99
C PRO A 105 6.31 -16.70 -18.19
N ASP A 106 5.08 -16.18 -18.08
CA ASP A 106 4.27 -15.91 -19.25
C ASP A 106 5.23 -15.26 -20.24
N PRO A 107 5.29 -15.73 -21.49
CA PRO A 107 6.27 -15.24 -22.46
C PRO A 107 6.25 -13.71 -22.38
N PRO A 108 7.40 -13.05 -22.17
CA PRO A 108 7.44 -11.65 -21.80
C PRO A 108 6.54 -10.90 -22.77
N SER A 109 5.50 -10.26 -22.23
CA SER A 109 4.62 -9.39 -22.99
C SER A 109 5.53 -8.47 -23.79
N HIS A 110 5.45 -8.58 -25.12
CA HIS A 110 6.42 -7.99 -26.01
C HIS A 110 6.55 -6.49 -25.69
N CYS A 111 7.75 -6.03 -25.37
CA CYS A 111 7.95 -4.64 -25.01
C CYS A 111 7.71 -3.76 -26.24
N HIS A 112 6.59 -3.07 -26.27
CA HIS A 112 6.21 -2.18 -27.37
C HIS A 112 7.08 -0.92 -27.47
N TYR A 113 7.83 -0.60 -26.41
CA TYR A 113 8.71 0.56 -26.38
C TYR A 113 10.15 0.25 -26.82
N GLU A 114 10.61 -0.99 -26.63
CA GLU A 114 11.98 -1.40 -26.95
C GLU A 114 12.38 -1.16 -28.42
N PRO A 115 11.50 -1.37 -29.43
CA PRO A 115 11.80 -1.03 -30.82
C PRO A 115 12.14 0.44 -31.08
N LEU A 116 11.72 1.37 -30.20
CA LEU A 116 12.00 2.80 -30.34
C LEU A 116 13.39 3.21 -29.82
N LEU A 117 14.06 2.33 -29.06
CA LEU A 117 15.37 2.60 -28.45
C LEU A 117 16.54 2.12 -29.33
N GLY A 118 16.25 1.39 -30.41
CA GLY A 118 17.25 0.83 -31.32
C GLY A 118 17.97 1.89 -32.17
N LEU A 119 19.05 1.46 -32.84
CA LEU A 119 19.82 2.30 -33.76
C LEU A 119 19.01 2.74 -34.98
N ASP A 120 18.09 1.89 -35.45
CA ASP A 120 17.13 2.15 -36.52
C ASP A 120 15.70 1.89 -36.01
N PRO A 121 15.08 2.85 -35.29
CA PRO A 121 13.80 2.63 -34.66
C PRO A 121 12.68 2.52 -35.71
N ILE A 122 11.87 1.46 -35.60
CA ILE A 122 10.71 1.22 -36.47
C ILE A 122 9.48 1.06 -35.56
N PRO A 123 8.51 2.00 -35.61
CA PRO A 123 8.49 3.24 -36.38
C PRO A 123 9.52 4.27 -35.86
N ALA A 124 9.95 5.20 -36.70
CA ALA A 124 10.78 6.32 -36.25
C ALA A 124 10.00 7.18 -35.22
N PRO A 125 10.65 7.68 -34.16
CA PRO A 125 9.99 8.55 -33.20
C PRO A 125 9.62 9.89 -33.84
N ASP A 126 8.39 10.35 -33.59
CA ASP A 126 7.88 11.65 -34.08
C ASP A 126 8.06 12.78 -33.05
N LEU A 127 8.47 12.44 -31.82
CA LEU A 127 8.87 13.39 -30.79
C LEU A 127 9.85 12.76 -29.81
N HIS A 128 10.52 13.61 -29.03
CA HIS A 128 11.39 13.23 -27.93
C HIS A 128 10.97 13.96 -26.67
N PHE A 129 10.91 13.25 -25.55
CA PHE A 129 10.80 13.87 -24.23
C PHE A 129 12.19 14.20 -23.69
N LEU A 130 12.37 15.44 -23.23
CA LEU A 130 13.61 15.91 -22.62
C LEU A 130 13.47 15.93 -21.09
N LEU A 131 14.26 15.13 -20.39
CA LEU A 131 14.33 15.14 -18.93
C LEU A 131 15.26 16.26 -18.41
N ASP A 132 15.17 16.57 -17.12
CA ASP A 132 16.04 17.55 -16.47
C ASP A 132 17.53 17.15 -16.46
N SER A 133 17.81 15.84 -16.52
CA SER A 133 19.17 15.30 -16.70
C SER A 133 19.75 15.58 -18.09
N GLY A 134 18.95 16.10 -19.02
CA GLY A 134 19.30 16.25 -20.43
C GLY A 134 19.06 15.00 -21.27
N LEU A 135 18.64 13.89 -20.65
CA LEU A 135 18.30 12.65 -21.36
C LEU A 135 17.12 12.89 -22.30
N ARG A 136 17.25 12.42 -23.55
CA ARG A 136 16.20 12.46 -24.56
C ARG A 136 15.61 11.07 -24.73
N LEU A 137 14.31 10.93 -24.51
CA LEU A 137 13.58 9.69 -24.63
C LEU A 137 12.70 9.73 -25.88
N PRO A 138 12.87 8.82 -26.85
CA PRO A 138 12.05 8.79 -28.05
C PRO A 138 10.60 8.43 -27.69
N ALA A 139 9.63 8.98 -28.38
CA ALA A 139 8.22 8.66 -28.16
C ALA A 139 7.40 8.79 -29.45
N GLN A 140 6.15 8.36 -29.36
CA GLN A 140 5.15 8.53 -30.42
C GLN A 140 4.01 9.40 -29.92
N ARG A 141 3.66 10.44 -30.67
CA ARG A 141 2.62 11.40 -30.33
C ARG A 141 1.27 10.72 -30.22
N ALA A 142 0.97 9.87 -31.20
CA ALA A 142 -0.27 9.11 -31.26
C ALA A 142 -0.40 8.13 -30.07
N ALA A 143 0.66 7.38 -29.74
CA ALA A 143 0.65 6.45 -28.60
C ALA A 143 0.44 7.20 -27.27
N SER A 144 1.25 8.24 -27.03
CA SER A 144 1.19 9.05 -25.81
C SER A 144 -0.18 9.71 -25.61
N SER A 145 -0.74 10.29 -26.68
CA SER A 145 -2.06 10.94 -26.66
C SER A 145 -3.22 9.96 -26.49
N THR A 146 -3.04 8.72 -26.96
CA THR A 146 -4.06 7.68 -26.78
C THR A 146 -4.06 7.18 -25.35
N ALA A 147 -2.88 6.93 -24.78
CA ALA A 147 -2.71 6.33 -23.46
C ALA A 147 -3.05 7.27 -22.30
N SER A 148 -2.93 8.59 -22.46
CA SER A 148 -3.16 9.55 -21.38
C SER A 148 -3.94 10.79 -21.83
N PRO A 149 -4.97 11.22 -21.09
CA PRO A 149 -5.65 12.48 -21.36
C PRO A 149 -4.75 13.70 -21.14
N PHE A 150 -3.78 13.62 -20.23
CA PHE A 150 -2.78 14.68 -20.03
C PHE A 150 -1.95 14.88 -21.31
N PHE A 151 -1.35 13.80 -21.82
CA PHE A 151 -0.55 13.87 -23.03
C PHE A 151 -1.40 14.18 -24.28
N ARG A 152 -2.66 13.75 -24.32
CA ARG A 152 -3.60 14.16 -25.36
C ARG A 152 -3.77 15.68 -25.41
N ALA A 153 -4.02 16.29 -24.25
CA ALA A 153 -4.16 17.73 -24.17
C ALA A 153 -2.85 18.44 -24.55
N LEU A 154 -1.71 17.97 -24.02
CA LEU A 154 -0.40 18.56 -24.26
C LEU A 154 0.04 18.48 -25.73
N LEU A 155 -0.15 17.33 -26.36
CA LEU A 155 0.45 17.00 -27.65
C LEU A 155 -0.48 17.17 -28.84
N ALA A 156 -1.79 17.06 -28.65
CA ALA A 156 -2.80 17.22 -29.70
C ALA A 156 -3.73 18.43 -29.46
N GLY A 157 -3.57 19.15 -28.35
CA GLY A 157 -4.32 20.36 -28.04
C GLY A 157 -3.67 21.63 -28.60
N SER A 158 -3.98 22.75 -27.96
CA SER A 158 -3.52 24.09 -28.38
C SER A 158 -2.27 24.59 -27.64
N PHE A 159 -1.57 23.68 -26.95
CA PHE A 159 -0.32 23.99 -26.26
C PHE A 159 0.84 24.14 -27.26
N ALA A 160 1.89 24.88 -26.88
CA ALA A 160 3.05 25.07 -27.75
C ALA A 160 3.76 23.73 -28.04
N GLU A 161 3.75 22.83 -27.07
CA GLU A 161 4.29 21.47 -27.10
C GLU A 161 3.64 20.59 -28.19
N ALA A 162 2.45 20.96 -28.68
CA ALA A 162 1.80 20.28 -29.79
C ALA A 162 2.62 20.38 -31.09
N GLN A 163 3.40 21.46 -31.26
CA GLN A 163 4.23 21.73 -32.44
C GLN A 163 5.72 21.47 -32.20
N MET A 164 6.10 20.97 -31.02
CA MET A 164 7.50 20.74 -30.65
C MET A 164 7.90 19.29 -30.88
N ASP A 165 9.06 19.07 -31.51
CA ASP A 165 9.68 17.75 -31.64
C ASP A 165 10.43 17.32 -30.38
N LEU A 166 10.72 18.28 -29.49
CA LEU A 166 11.42 18.06 -28.22
C LEU A 166 10.60 18.69 -27.08
N VAL A 167 9.88 17.86 -26.32
CA VAL A 167 8.96 18.29 -25.27
C VAL A 167 9.61 18.09 -23.89
N PRO A 168 9.80 19.13 -23.06
CA PRO A 168 10.42 18.98 -21.75
C PRO A 168 9.47 18.33 -20.73
N LEU A 169 9.95 17.31 -20.01
CA LEU A 169 9.30 16.73 -18.83
C LEU A 169 10.14 17.04 -17.59
N ARG A 170 9.61 17.93 -16.75
CA ARG A 170 10.27 18.43 -15.54
C ARG A 170 9.96 17.58 -14.32
N GLY A 171 10.90 17.50 -13.36
CA GLY A 171 10.78 16.69 -12.15
C GLY A 171 10.58 15.22 -12.49
N LEU A 172 11.51 14.67 -13.29
CA LEU A 172 11.48 13.27 -13.67
C LEU A 172 12.91 12.74 -13.85
N SER A 173 13.36 11.89 -12.93
CA SER A 173 14.61 11.13 -13.03
C SER A 173 14.54 10.12 -14.18
N PRO A 174 15.70 9.71 -14.72
CA PRO A 174 15.74 8.68 -15.76
C PRO A 174 15.01 7.40 -15.36
N SER A 175 15.21 6.86 -14.16
CA SER A 175 14.57 5.59 -13.77
C SER A 175 13.06 5.75 -13.58
N ALA A 176 12.59 6.88 -13.06
CA ALA A 176 11.15 7.16 -12.92
C ALA A 176 10.47 7.37 -14.29
N ALA A 177 11.21 7.84 -15.30
CA ALA A 177 10.67 8.07 -16.64
C ALA A 177 10.39 6.77 -17.42
N TRP A 178 11.19 5.72 -17.22
CA TRP A 178 11.03 4.47 -17.98
C TRP A 178 9.64 3.82 -17.84
N PRO A 179 9.09 3.59 -16.63
CA PRO A 179 7.75 3.02 -16.49
C PRO A 179 6.68 3.81 -17.25
N ILE A 180 6.79 5.14 -17.26
CA ILE A 180 5.84 6.06 -17.90
C ILE A 180 5.88 5.87 -19.41
N LEU A 181 7.06 5.94 -20.01
CA LEU A 181 7.24 5.76 -21.45
C LEU A 181 6.76 4.37 -21.90
N HIS A 182 7.14 3.32 -21.17
CA HIS A 182 6.66 1.98 -21.48
C HIS A 182 5.12 1.90 -21.41
N HIS A 183 4.49 2.49 -20.39
CA HIS A 183 3.04 2.46 -20.25
C HIS A 183 2.32 3.24 -21.35
N LEU A 184 2.84 4.41 -21.75
CA LEU A 184 2.32 5.24 -22.85
C LEU A 184 2.33 4.50 -24.18
N HIS A 185 3.30 3.62 -24.37
CA HIS A 185 3.45 2.79 -25.56
C HIS A 185 2.73 1.43 -25.47
N GLY A 186 1.91 1.22 -24.43
CA GLY A 186 1.05 0.05 -24.30
C GLY A 186 1.71 -1.15 -23.63
N CYS A 187 2.93 -1.02 -23.10
CA CYS A 187 3.54 -2.09 -22.33
C CYS A 187 2.78 -2.33 -21.02
N ARG A 188 2.61 -3.60 -20.65
CA ARG A 188 2.05 -4.05 -19.37
C ARG A 188 2.94 -5.17 -18.86
N GLY A 189 3.53 -5.01 -17.67
CA GLY A 189 4.36 -6.06 -17.06
C GLY A 189 5.74 -6.34 -17.69
N CYS A 190 6.27 -5.49 -18.58
CA CYS A 190 7.58 -5.67 -19.24
C CYS A 190 8.81 -5.42 -18.34
N GLY A 191 8.64 -5.40 -17.02
CA GLY A 191 9.72 -5.16 -16.05
C GLY A 191 10.17 -3.71 -15.87
N ALA A 192 9.72 -2.77 -16.73
CA ALA A 192 10.07 -1.35 -16.59
C ALA A 192 9.64 -0.73 -15.25
N THR A 193 8.52 -1.20 -14.69
CA THR A 193 8.00 -0.80 -13.38
C THR A 193 8.89 -1.22 -12.20
N LEU A 194 9.78 -2.19 -12.40
CA LEU A 194 10.72 -2.65 -11.37
C LEU A 194 11.96 -1.77 -11.28
N ARG A 195 12.30 -1.05 -12.37
CA ARG A 195 13.53 -0.25 -12.46
C ARG A 195 13.65 0.87 -11.43
N PRO A 196 12.61 1.68 -11.14
CA PRO A 196 12.72 2.74 -10.14
C PRO A 196 12.63 2.21 -8.70
N ILE A 197 12.24 0.95 -8.49
CA ILE A 197 11.98 0.42 -7.14
C ILE A 197 13.28 -0.01 -6.49
N PRO A 198 13.71 0.64 -5.41
CA PRO A 198 14.93 0.25 -4.71
C PRO A 198 14.75 -1.11 -4.01
N PRO A 199 15.84 -1.85 -3.75
CA PRO A 199 15.76 -3.08 -2.99
C PRO A 199 15.29 -2.82 -1.55
N PRO A 200 14.72 -3.85 -0.88
CA PRO A 200 14.34 -3.74 0.53
C PRO A 200 15.49 -3.26 1.43
N GLY A 201 15.19 -2.38 2.37
CA GLY A 201 16.16 -1.78 3.29
C GLY A 201 16.72 -0.43 2.84
N GLN A 202 16.43 0.01 1.62
CA GLN A 202 16.64 1.39 1.18
C GLN A 202 15.37 2.23 1.36
N PRO A 203 15.49 3.55 1.60
CA PRO A 203 14.34 4.42 1.79
C PRO A 203 13.50 4.50 0.51
N LEU A 204 12.17 4.42 0.66
CA LEU A 204 11.23 4.62 -0.45
C LEU A 204 10.88 6.09 -0.64
N LEU A 205 10.85 6.85 0.45
CA LEU A 205 10.67 8.30 0.41
C LEU A 205 11.91 8.97 -0.22
N GLY A 206 11.70 9.88 -1.15
CA GLY A 206 12.71 10.52 -1.98
C GLY A 206 13.34 9.61 -3.02
N SER A 207 12.82 8.39 -3.22
CA SER A 207 13.34 7.46 -4.24
C SER A 207 12.72 7.71 -5.61
N GLU A 208 13.34 7.17 -6.66
CA GLU A 208 12.81 7.21 -8.02
C GLU A 208 11.45 6.47 -8.13
N ALA A 209 11.12 5.58 -7.17
CA ALA A 209 9.82 4.89 -7.11
C ALA A 209 8.69 5.83 -6.68
N GLU A 210 8.94 6.68 -5.69
CA GLU A 210 7.98 7.71 -5.28
C GLU A 210 7.76 8.69 -6.42
N GLU A 211 8.84 9.15 -7.04
CA GLU A 211 8.77 10.05 -8.19
C GLU A 211 7.99 9.43 -9.35
N ALA A 212 8.16 8.13 -9.62
CA ALA A 212 7.39 7.41 -10.64
C ALA A 212 5.89 7.36 -10.30
N LEU A 213 5.53 7.13 -9.02
CA LEU A 213 4.14 7.13 -8.54
C LEU A 213 3.52 8.53 -8.63
N GLU A 214 4.24 9.57 -8.22
CA GLU A 214 3.81 10.97 -8.36
C GLU A 214 3.61 11.34 -9.83
N ALA A 215 4.54 10.95 -10.70
CA ALA A 215 4.46 11.22 -12.12
C ALA A 215 3.31 10.45 -12.80
N ALA A 216 3.03 9.22 -12.38
CA ALA A 216 1.87 8.46 -12.86
C ALA A 216 0.56 9.20 -12.53
N GLY A 217 0.41 9.70 -11.31
CA GLY A 217 -0.73 10.54 -10.90
C GLY A 217 -0.79 11.85 -11.68
N ARG A 218 0.33 12.58 -11.78
CA ARG A 218 0.45 13.85 -12.52
C ARG A 218 0.08 13.71 -13.99
N PHE A 219 0.48 12.61 -14.62
CA PHE A 219 0.21 12.34 -16.03
C PHE A 219 -1.08 11.54 -16.27
N LEU A 220 -1.91 11.35 -15.23
CA LEU A 220 -3.20 10.69 -15.31
C LEU A 220 -3.12 9.27 -15.88
N LEU A 221 -2.22 8.46 -15.31
CA LEU A 221 -1.94 7.08 -15.68
C LEU A 221 -2.36 6.10 -14.56
N PRO A 222 -3.67 5.93 -14.28
CA PRO A 222 -4.14 5.12 -13.15
C PRO A 222 -3.71 3.65 -13.25
N GLY A 223 -3.68 3.07 -14.46
CA GLY A 223 -3.20 1.70 -14.64
C GLY A 223 -1.70 1.54 -14.33
N LEU A 224 -0.89 2.57 -14.56
CA LEU A 224 0.53 2.54 -14.18
C LEU A 224 0.70 2.71 -12.67
N GLU A 225 -0.11 3.57 -12.04
CA GLU A 225 -0.11 3.74 -10.59
C GLU A 225 -0.41 2.40 -9.90
N GLU A 226 -1.44 1.69 -10.32
CA GLU A 226 -1.76 0.35 -9.82
C GLU A 226 -0.61 -0.65 -10.03
N GLU A 227 0.01 -0.69 -11.22
CA GLU A 227 1.16 -1.58 -11.50
C GLU A 227 2.39 -1.27 -10.63
N LEU A 228 2.67 0.02 -10.38
CA LEU A 228 3.78 0.47 -9.54
C LEU A 228 3.51 0.16 -8.07
N GLU A 229 2.30 0.45 -7.58
CA GLU A 229 1.90 0.11 -6.22
C GLU A 229 1.96 -1.40 -5.98
N GLU A 230 1.50 -2.22 -6.93
CA GLU A 230 1.61 -3.67 -6.84
C GLU A 230 3.07 -4.13 -6.84
N ALA A 231 3.93 -3.53 -7.66
CA ALA A 231 5.35 -3.85 -7.69
C ALA A 231 6.05 -3.48 -6.36
N VAL A 232 5.80 -2.28 -5.82
CA VAL A 232 6.33 -1.85 -4.51
C VAL A 232 5.84 -2.78 -3.41
N GLY A 233 4.54 -3.08 -3.38
CA GLY A 233 3.95 -4.01 -2.41
C GLY A 233 4.57 -5.41 -2.50
N ARG A 234 4.79 -5.95 -3.72
CA ARG A 234 5.41 -7.26 -3.90
C ARG A 234 6.87 -7.31 -3.44
N ILE A 235 7.65 -6.27 -3.71
CA ILE A 235 9.07 -6.22 -3.35
C ILE A 235 9.24 -6.00 -1.84
N HIS A 236 8.52 -5.04 -1.27
CA HIS A 236 8.73 -4.61 0.12
C HIS A 236 7.83 -5.34 1.13
N LEU A 237 6.65 -5.80 0.73
CA LEU A 237 5.71 -6.54 1.59
C LEU A 237 5.56 -8.01 1.14
N GLY A 238 6.41 -8.51 0.23
CA GLY A 238 6.42 -9.90 -0.18
C GLY A 238 7.06 -10.85 0.83
N SER A 239 7.44 -12.05 0.38
CA SER A 239 8.13 -13.05 1.20
C SER A 239 9.51 -12.60 1.69
N GLN A 240 10.14 -11.68 0.96
CA GLN A 240 11.43 -11.07 1.28
C GLN A 240 11.29 -9.79 2.12
N GLY A 241 10.07 -9.27 2.28
CA GLY A 241 9.77 -8.06 3.03
C GLY A 241 9.89 -8.26 4.54
N GLY A 242 10.61 -7.36 5.21
CA GLY A 242 10.68 -7.29 6.67
C GLY A 242 9.52 -6.46 7.27
N PRO A 243 9.26 -6.54 8.58
CA PRO A 243 8.29 -5.64 9.23
C PRO A 243 8.72 -4.17 9.16
N GLU A 244 10.02 -3.89 9.00
CA GLU A 244 10.60 -2.55 8.90
C GLU A 244 10.16 -1.81 7.62
N SER A 245 9.88 -2.52 6.54
CA SER A 245 9.45 -1.90 5.27
C SER A 245 8.00 -1.41 5.30
N VAL A 246 7.19 -1.86 6.26
CA VAL A 246 5.76 -1.52 6.34
C VAL A 246 5.57 -0.02 6.58
N GLY A 247 6.38 0.57 7.46
CA GLY A 247 6.35 2.02 7.71
C GLY A 247 6.79 2.83 6.49
N GLU A 248 7.87 2.40 5.82
CA GLU A 248 8.37 3.04 4.59
C GLU A 248 7.35 3.03 3.46
N VAL A 249 6.69 1.89 3.22
CA VAL A 249 5.65 1.77 2.19
C VAL A 249 4.42 2.60 2.56
N PHE A 250 4.08 2.68 3.84
CA PHE A 250 2.95 3.49 4.31
C PHE A 250 3.19 5.00 4.12
N ARG A 251 4.42 5.48 4.33
CA ARG A 251 4.80 6.90 4.13
C ARG A 251 4.64 7.40 2.70
N LEU A 252 4.50 6.52 1.70
CA LEU A 252 4.17 6.92 0.33
C LEU A 252 2.75 7.51 0.20
N GLY A 253 1.92 7.43 1.25
CA GLY A 253 0.62 8.10 1.31
C GLY A 253 -0.43 7.56 0.34
N ARG A 254 -0.21 6.38 -0.25
CA ARG A 254 -1.11 5.78 -1.24
C ARG A 254 -2.16 4.88 -0.58
N PRO A 255 -3.46 5.03 -0.93
CA PRO A 255 -4.54 4.29 -0.27
C PRO A 255 -4.44 2.78 -0.47
N TRP A 256 -4.04 2.34 -1.66
CA TRP A 256 -3.90 0.91 -1.97
C TRP A 256 -2.71 0.30 -1.22
N LEU A 257 -1.57 1.00 -1.17
CA LEU A 257 -0.40 0.59 -0.39
C LEU A 257 -0.70 0.56 1.11
N ALA A 258 -1.43 1.54 1.63
CA ALA A 258 -1.87 1.56 3.03
C ALA A 258 -2.74 0.33 3.36
N ALA A 259 -3.67 -0.04 2.47
CA ALA A 259 -4.45 -1.26 2.62
C ALA A 259 -3.57 -2.52 2.54
N HIS A 260 -2.53 -2.52 1.69
CA HIS A 260 -1.56 -3.61 1.60
C HIS A 260 -0.75 -3.74 2.90
N CYS A 261 -0.25 -2.65 3.46
CA CYS A 261 0.45 -2.61 4.74
C CYS A 261 -0.42 -3.15 5.88
N ALA A 262 -1.69 -2.74 5.95
CA ALA A 262 -2.63 -3.23 6.94
C ALA A 262 -2.88 -4.75 6.79
N ARG A 263 -3.07 -5.22 5.54
CA ARG A 263 -3.23 -6.65 5.24
C ARG A 263 -2.00 -7.46 5.61
N TRP A 264 -0.81 -6.95 5.32
CA TRP A 264 0.45 -7.61 5.67
C TRP A 264 0.61 -7.70 7.19
N THR A 265 0.37 -6.58 7.89
CA THR A 265 0.55 -6.45 9.34
C THR A 265 -0.43 -7.31 10.13
N LEU A 266 -1.69 -7.37 9.72
CA LEU A 266 -2.73 -8.10 10.45
C LEU A 266 -2.91 -9.54 9.95
N GLY A 267 -2.30 -9.89 8.82
CA GLY A 267 -2.51 -11.16 8.15
C GLY A 267 -2.08 -12.40 8.96
N PRO A 268 -2.71 -13.57 8.71
CA PRO A 268 -2.50 -14.79 9.50
C PRO A 268 -1.11 -15.42 9.34
N GLY A 269 -0.33 -15.01 8.34
CA GLY A 269 1.01 -15.53 8.07
C GLY A 269 2.12 -14.94 8.95
N GLN A 270 1.84 -13.91 9.74
CA GLN A 270 2.84 -13.20 10.53
C GLN A 270 2.88 -13.65 11.99
N CYS A 271 4.07 -13.92 12.50
CA CYS A 271 4.24 -14.18 13.94
C CYS A 271 3.95 -12.90 14.75
N PRO A 272 3.49 -13.01 16.02
CA PRO A 272 3.15 -11.85 16.86
C PRO A 272 4.24 -10.78 16.91
N ARG A 273 5.51 -11.18 16.98
CA ARG A 273 6.65 -10.25 17.00
C ARG A 273 6.74 -9.42 15.70
N LYS A 274 6.58 -10.04 14.54
CA LYS A 274 6.61 -9.32 13.25
C LYS A 274 5.42 -8.38 13.11
N ARG A 275 4.23 -8.80 13.54
CA ARG A 275 3.02 -7.95 13.55
C ARG A 275 3.20 -6.73 14.44
N ALA A 276 3.73 -6.92 15.64
CA ALA A 276 4.03 -5.83 16.56
C ALA A 276 5.02 -4.82 15.98
N LEU A 277 6.13 -5.29 15.39
CA LEU A 277 7.14 -4.42 14.77
C LEU A 277 6.58 -3.64 13.57
N ALA A 278 5.77 -4.28 12.73
CA ALA A 278 5.13 -3.59 11.62
C ALA A 278 4.09 -2.57 12.09
N LEU A 279 3.33 -2.88 13.15
CA LEU A 279 2.41 -1.92 13.75
C LEU A 279 3.13 -0.70 14.34
N VAL A 280 4.30 -0.91 14.97
CA VAL A 280 5.17 0.19 15.42
C VAL A 280 5.54 1.08 14.24
N GLY A 281 6.06 0.51 13.15
CA GLY A 281 6.45 1.27 11.97
C GLY A 281 5.28 2.03 11.33
N LEU A 282 4.06 1.47 11.35
CA LEU A 282 2.85 2.17 10.90
C LEU A 282 2.48 3.36 11.79
N VAL A 283 2.54 3.18 13.11
CA VAL A 283 2.23 4.24 14.08
C VAL A 283 3.25 5.37 13.99
N GLU A 284 4.53 5.04 13.86
CA GLU A 284 5.61 6.01 13.68
C GLU A 284 5.42 6.80 12.38
N ALA A 285 5.18 6.11 11.26
CA ALA A 285 4.91 6.74 9.97
C ALA A 285 3.68 7.65 10.01
N ALA A 286 2.60 7.25 10.68
CA ALA A 286 1.39 8.05 10.82
C ALA A 286 1.58 9.26 11.76
N GLY A 287 2.50 9.17 12.72
CA GLY A 287 2.82 10.27 13.64
C GLY A 287 3.68 11.37 13.02
N GLU A 288 4.55 11.03 12.07
CA GLU A 288 5.38 12.00 11.34
C GLU A 288 4.56 12.88 10.40
N GLU A 289 3.51 12.34 9.77
CA GLU A 289 2.55 13.13 8.98
C GLU A 289 1.73 14.13 9.83
N ALA A 290 1.69 13.94 11.16
CA ALA A 290 0.97 14.77 12.11
C ALA A 290 1.87 15.83 12.83
N GLY A 291 3.08 16.09 12.31
CA GLY A 291 3.95 17.19 12.76
C GLY A 291 3.32 18.58 12.57
N PRO A 292 3.72 19.58 13.39
CA PRO A 292 2.91 20.72 13.85
C PRO A 292 2.29 21.64 12.78
#